data_AF-A0A956SA44-F1
#
_entry.id   AF-A0A956SA44-F1
#
_cell.length_a   1.000
_cell.length_b   1.000
_cell.length_c   1.000
_cell.angle_alpha   90.00
_cell.angle_beta   90.00
_cell.angle_gamma   90.00
#
_symmetry.space_group_name_H-M   'P 1'
#
loop_
_entity.id
_entity.type
_entity.pdbx_description
1 polymer ?
#
loop_
_entity_poly.entity_id
_entity_poly.type
_entity_poly.pdbx_seq_one_letter_code
_entity_poly.pdbx_strand_id
1 'polypeptide(L)'
;MGWFAEAFGPWYGVVYPHRDDAEARRLASTLAAWRDLAGRRHLDVGAGAARHLDALAELGVRSVGLDYSEHLLAEARRRAAPGAPWRLVRGDMRHLPFG
;
A
#
# COMPACT_ATOMS: atom_id res chain seq x y z
N MET A 1 10.37 13.71 18.17
CA MET A 1 9.83 13.01 17.00
C MET A 1 10.75 11.85 16.68
N GLY A 2 10.23 10.72 16.18
CA GLY A 2 11.00 9.49 15.96
C GLY A 2 11.41 9.34 14.49
N TRP A 3 12.49 8.58 14.24
CA TRP A 3 13.07 8.38 12.90
C TRP A 3 12.04 7.95 11.83
N PHE A 4 11.04 7.15 12.20
CA PHE A 4 10.00 6.64 11.31
C PHE A 4 9.04 7.71 10.78
N ALA A 5 8.97 8.89 11.41
CA ALA A 5 8.14 9.99 10.93
C ALA A 5 8.83 10.79 9.82
N GLU A 6 10.17 10.77 9.80
CA GLU A 6 11.00 11.65 8.97
C GLU A 6 11.69 10.89 7.83
N ALA A 7 12.02 9.61 8.04
CA ALA A 7 12.76 8.79 7.08
C ALA A 7 12.02 8.50 5.76
N PHE A 8 10.69 8.64 5.74
CA PHE A 8 9.83 8.24 4.62
C PHE A 8 9.22 9.46 3.89
N GLY A 9 10.07 10.44 3.59
CA GLY A 9 9.73 11.69 2.89
C GLY A 9 10.17 11.70 1.41
N PRO A 10 10.41 12.89 0.82
CA PRO A 10 10.67 13.07 -0.62
C PRO A 10 11.83 12.25 -1.21
N TRP A 11 12.82 11.90 -0.39
CA TRP A 11 13.98 11.12 -0.84
C TRP A 11 13.73 9.61 -0.85
N TYR A 12 12.59 9.14 -0.33
CA TYR A 12 12.31 7.71 -0.17
C TYR A 12 12.41 6.95 -1.49
N GLY A 13 11.80 7.46 -2.57
CA GLY A 13 11.85 6.81 -3.88
C GLY A 13 13.26 6.77 -4.50
N VAL A 14 14.13 7.72 -4.13
CA VAL A 14 15.53 7.76 -4.60
C VAL A 14 16.40 6.77 -3.83
N VAL A 15 16.18 6.64 -2.52
CA VAL A 15 16.94 5.74 -1.65
C VAL A 15 16.49 4.28 -1.82
N TYR A 16 15.22 4.05 -2.12
CA TYR A 16 14.62 2.71 -2.26
C TYR A 16 14.02 2.44 -3.65
N PRO A 17 14.79 2.55 -4.75
CA PRO A 17 14.27 2.43 -6.11
C PRO A 17 13.91 0.99 -6.51
N HIS A 18 14.40 -0.01 -5.77
CA HIS A 18 14.21 -1.43 -6.07
C HIS A 18 12.81 -1.96 -5.73
N ARG A 19 11.95 -1.14 -5.13
CA ARG A 19 10.56 -1.48 -4.85
C ARG A 19 9.69 -1.20 -6.08
N ASP A 20 9.78 -2.09 -7.05
CA ASP A 20 9.06 -1.97 -8.33
C ASP A 20 7.67 -2.64 -8.31
N ASP A 21 6.86 -2.31 -9.33
CA ASP A 21 5.50 -2.85 -9.49
C ASP A 21 5.49 -4.32 -9.94
N ALA A 22 6.58 -4.81 -10.53
CA ALA A 22 6.65 -6.20 -10.98
C ALA A 22 6.79 -7.15 -9.79
N GLU A 23 7.57 -6.78 -8.77
CA GLU A 23 7.68 -7.49 -7.51
C GLU A 23 6.34 -7.47 -6.76
N ALA A 24 5.65 -6.33 -6.73
CA ALA A 24 4.32 -6.21 -6.16
C ALA A 24 3.31 -7.20 -6.78
N ARG A 25 3.28 -7.29 -8.12
CA ARG A 25 2.43 -8.24 -8.85
C ARG A 25 2.78 -9.70 -8.59
N ARG A 26 4.08 -10.02 -8.50
CA ARG A 26 4.53 -11.38 -8.14
C ARG A 26 4.05 -11.76 -6.76
N LEU A 27 4.23 -10.89 -5.76
CA LEU A 27 3.77 -11.14 -4.40
C LEU A 27 2.25 -11.32 -4.33
N ALA A 28 1.47 -10.43 -4.95
CA ALA A 28 0.00 -10.53 -4.97
C ALA A 28 -0.47 -11.86 -5.58
N SER A 29 0.13 -12.27 -6.70
CA SER A 29 -0.16 -13.56 -7.34
C SER A 29 0.19 -14.75 -6.44
N THR A 30 1.34 -14.71 -5.76
CA THR A 30 1.75 -15.76 -4.81
C THR A 30 0.77 -15.86 -3.63
N LEU A 31 0.32 -14.74 -3.09
CA LEU A 31 -0.66 -14.71 -2.00
C LEU A 31 -2.00 -15.30 -2.45
N ALA A 32 -2.49 -14.94 -3.64
CA ALA A 32 -3.72 -15.46 -4.21
C ALA A 32 -3.67 -16.97 -4.49
N ALA A 33 -2.50 -17.50 -4.85
CA ALA A 33 -2.29 -18.93 -5.01
C ALA A 33 -2.26 -19.67 -3.66
N TRP A 34 -1.79 -19.02 -2.59
CA TRP A 34 -1.67 -19.63 -1.27
C TRP A 34 -2.99 -19.63 -0.48
N ARG A 35 -3.82 -18.61 -0.67
CA ARG A 35 -5.10 -18.42 0.03
C ARG A 35 -6.12 -17.75 -0.87
N ASP A 36 -7.38 -18.17 -0.72
CA ASP A 36 -8.50 -17.44 -1.33
C ASP A 36 -8.63 -16.04 -0.70
N LEU A 37 -8.42 -15.03 -1.54
CA LEU A 37 -8.52 -13.61 -1.17
C LEU A 37 -9.94 -13.07 -1.41
N ALA A 38 -10.79 -13.78 -2.15
CA ALA A 38 -12.13 -13.32 -2.52
C ALA A 38 -13.05 -13.19 -1.30
N GLY A 39 -13.96 -12.23 -1.34
CA GLY A 39 -14.95 -11.99 -0.27
C GLY A 39 -14.37 -11.50 1.07
N ARG A 40 -13.05 -11.40 1.21
CA ARG A 40 -12.37 -10.94 2.43
C ARG A 40 -12.07 -9.45 2.38
N ARG A 41 -11.90 -8.85 3.57
CA ARG A 41 -11.37 -7.49 3.72
C ARG A 41 -9.86 -7.56 3.89
N HIS A 42 -9.12 -6.78 3.09
CA HIS A 42 -7.67 -6.77 3.10
C HIS A 42 -7.13 -5.45 3.61
N LEU A 43 -6.14 -5.51 4.50
CA LEU A 43 -5.40 -4.36 5.01
C LEU A 43 -3.92 -4.53 4.68
N ASP A 44 -3.37 -3.60 3.92
CA ASP A 44 -1.92 -3.48 3.71
C ASP A 44 -1.36 -2.44 4.70
N VAL A 45 -0.39 -2.85 5.51
CA VAL A 45 0.19 -2.02 6.59
C VAL A 45 1.59 -1.59 6.20
N GLY A 46 1.83 -0.28 6.17
CA GLY A 46 3.01 0.28 5.49
C GLY A 46 2.83 0.28 3.98
N ALA A 47 1.61 0.61 3.53
CA ALA A 47 1.21 0.55 2.12
C ALA A 47 2.04 1.48 1.21
N GLY A 48 2.68 2.50 1.80
CA GLY A 48 3.50 3.48 1.12
C GLY A 48 2.75 4.10 -0.05
N ALA A 49 3.39 4.06 -1.22
CA ALA A 49 2.80 4.59 -2.43
C ALA A 49 1.63 3.75 -2.98
N ALA A 50 1.22 2.61 -2.38
CA ALA A 50 0.10 1.74 -2.79
C ALA A 50 0.36 0.70 -3.91
N ARG A 51 1.62 0.29 -4.16
CA ARG A 51 1.94 -0.66 -5.25
C ARG A 51 1.31 -2.03 -5.09
N HIS A 52 1.21 -2.56 -3.86
CA HIS A 52 0.56 -3.84 -3.61
C HIS A 52 -0.96 -3.72 -3.73
N LEU A 53 -1.54 -2.56 -3.40
CA LEU A 53 -2.97 -2.33 -3.54
C LEU A 53 -3.37 -2.33 -5.01
N ASP A 54 -2.57 -1.70 -5.88
CA ASP A 54 -2.76 -1.75 -7.33
C ASP A 54 -2.65 -3.20 -7.85
N ALA A 55 -1.63 -3.94 -7.43
CA ALA A 55 -1.47 -5.35 -7.81
C ALA A 55 -2.62 -6.24 -7.32
N LEU A 56 -3.14 -6.01 -6.11
CA LEU A 56 -4.30 -6.73 -5.58
C LEU A 56 -5.60 -6.34 -6.31
N ALA A 57 -5.73 -5.08 -6.70
CA ALA A 57 -6.87 -4.60 -7.49
C ALA A 57 -6.93 -5.27 -8.88
N GLU A 58 -5.78 -5.52 -9.52
CA GLU A 58 -5.69 -6.30 -10.77
C GLU A 58 -6.27 -7.72 -10.61
N LEU A 59 -6.25 -8.27 -9.39
CA LEU A 59 -6.83 -9.58 -9.04
C LEU A 59 -8.28 -9.47 -8.52
N GLY A 60 -8.91 -8.30 -8.62
CA GLY A 60 -10.27 -8.06 -8.14
C GLY A 60 -10.42 -7.95 -6.62
N VAL A 61 -9.30 -7.83 -5.89
CA VAL A 61 -9.30 -7.74 -4.42
C VAL A 61 -9.48 -6.29 -3.98
N ARG A 62 -10.45 -6.06 -3.09
CA ARG A 62 -10.67 -4.75 -2.46
C ARG A 62 -9.86 -4.64 -1.18
N SER A 63 -9.05 -3.58 -1.09
CA SER A 63 -8.10 -3.39 0.00
C SER A 63 -8.14 -1.98 0.59
N VAL A 64 -7.67 -1.88 1.83
CA VAL A 64 -7.35 -0.62 2.50
C VAL A 64 -5.85 -0.61 2.73
N GLY A 65 -5.18 0.51 2.42
CA GLY A 65 -3.78 0.73 2.75
C GLY A 65 -3.66 1.69 3.92
N LEU A 66 -2.84 1.32 4.89
CA LEU A 66 -2.45 2.17 6.01
C LEU A 66 -0.99 2.56 5.85
N ASP A 67 -0.71 3.85 5.90
CA ASP A 67 0.67 4.34 6.00
C ASP A 67 0.75 5.58 6.89
N TYR A 68 1.91 5.79 7.51
CA TYR A 68 2.15 6.96 8.34
C TYR A 68 2.53 8.19 7.50
N SER A 69 3.24 7.95 6.38
CA SER A 69 3.79 8.99 5.51
C SER A 69 2.71 9.63 4.64
N GLU A 70 2.37 10.88 4.97
CA GLU A 70 1.51 11.70 4.12
C GLU A 70 2.08 11.88 2.71
N HIS A 71 3.41 11.95 2.58
CA HIS A 71 4.10 12.09 1.32
C HIS A 71 3.84 10.89 0.39
N LEU A 72 4.05 9.67 0.89
CA LEU A 72 3.83 8.45 0.11
C LEU A 72 2.34 8.25 -0.22
N LEU A 73 1.44 8.59 0.71
CA LEU A 73 0.00 8.55 0.44
C LEU A 73 -0.42 9.57 -0.63
N ALA A 74 0.23 10.74 -0.69
CA ALA A 74 -0.01 11.71 -1.75
C ALA A 74 0.50 11.21 -3.11
N GLU A 75 1.67 10.55 -3.15
CA GLU A 75 2.17 9.87 -4.35
C GLU A 75 1.20 8.80 -4.84
N ALA A 76 0.71 7.97 -3.92
CA ALA A 76 -0.27 6.93 -4.22
C ALA A 76 -1.51 7.50 -4.91
N ARG A 77 -2.07 8.59 -4.37
CA ARG A 77 -3.25 9.24 -4.95
C ARG A 77 -2.97 9.87 -6.31
N ARG A 78 -1.76 10.40 -6.54
CA ARG A 78 -1.38 10.98 -7.84
C ARG A 78 -1.27 9.93 -8.94
N ARG A 79 -0.76 8.73 -8.61
CA ARG A 79 -0.63 7.63 -9.60
C ARG A 79 -1.90 6.83 -9.81
N ALA A 80 -2.83 6.88 -8.86
CA ALA A 80 -4.03 6.06 -8.89
C ALA A 80 -4.86 6.35 -10.14
N ALA A 81 -5.27 5.30 -10.83
CA ALA A 81 -6.27 5.43 -11.88
C ALA A 81 -7.59 5.96 -11.27
N PRO A 82 -8.36 6.78 -12.02
CA PRO A 82 -9.69 7.20 -11.58
C PRO A 82 -10.54 5.98 -11.19
N GLY A 83 -11.07 6.00 -9.96
CA GLY A 83 -11.90 4.90 -9.45
C GLY A 83 -11.13 3.69 -8.92
N ALA A 84 -9.83 3.82 -8.59
CA ALA A 84 -9.04 2.76 -7.97
C ALA A 84 -9.82 2.05 -6.83
N PRO A 85 -9.93 0.70 -6.85
CA PRO A 85 -10.84 -0.05 -5.97
C PRO A 85 -10.23 -0.30 -4.57
N TRP A 86 -9.40 0.62 -4.11
CA TRP A 86 -8.76 0.60 -2.80
C TRP A 86 -8.90 1.94 -2.10
N ARG A 87 -8.71 1.95 -0.78
CA ARG A 87 -8.74 3.18 0.04
C ARG A 87 -7.43 3.35 0.79
N LEU A 88 -7.07 4.59 1.08
CA LEU A 88 -5.89 4.92 1.87
C LEU A 88 -6.27 5.63 3.15
N VAL A 89 -5.68 5.18 4.24
CA VAL A 89 -5.81 5.76 5.58
C VAL A 89 -4.42 6.17 6.04
N ARG A 90 -4.31 7.42 6.52
CA ARG A 90 -3.10 7.84 7.23
C ARG A 90 -3.23 7.40 8.69
N GLY A 91 -2.24 6.68 9.20
CA GLY A 91 -2.24 6.30 10.61
C GLY A 91 -0.98 5.56 11.03
N ASP A 92 -0.88 5.37 12.35
CA ASP A 92 0.22 4.63 12.96
C ASP A 92 -0.17 3.16 13.07
N MET A 93 0.61 2.26 12.47
CA MET A 93 0.34 0.81 12.55
C MET A 93 0.36 0.24 13.98
N ARG A 94 0.99 0.94 14.93
CA ARG A 94 0.99 0.57 16.35
C ARG A 94 -0.36 0.86 17.01
N HIS A 95 -1.19 1.71 16.40
CA HIS A 95 -2.50 2.12 16.89
C HIS A 95 -3.49 2.14 15.71
N LEU A 96 -3.93 0.94 15.29
CA LEU A 96 -4.79 0.79 14.12
C LEU A 96 -6.11 1.55 14.28
N PRO A 97 -6.50 2.41 13.32
CA PRO A 97 -7.73 3.20 13.39
C PRO A 97 -8.96 2.41 12.91
N PHE A 98 -9.03 1.12 13.23
CA PHE A 98 -10.10 0.22 12.81
C PHE A 98 -10.72 -0.41 14.06
N GLY A 99 -12.05 -0.30 14.18
CA GLY A 99 -12.86 -0.88 15.27
C GLY A 99 -13.74 -2.02 14.78
#